data_AF-A0A2V9S7J1-F1
#
_entry.id   AF-A0A2V9S7J1-F1
#
_cell.length_a   1.000
_cell.length_b   1.000
_cell.length_c   1.000
_cell.angle_alpha   90.00
_cell.angle_beta   90.00
_cell.angle_gamma   90.00
#
_symmetry.space_group_name_H-M   'P 1'
#
loop_
_entity.id
_entity.type
_entity.pdbx_description
1 polymer ?
#
loop_
_entity_poly.entity_id
_entity_poly.type
_entity_poly.pdbx_seq_one_letter_code
_entity_poly.pdbx_strand_id
1 'polypeptide(L)'
;MCRAVAGVFSLAPFRTKRCHEAVDHLATRLLGMKVMMLLGYNGAAADVQLGSGASLPLSLKTRAVGDVTIVQCSGRIVAGPEAESLREHVCGILQDHRDIILHLGEVAFIDSSGLGMLVRLLTSTRRVSSDLKLCSLRSDTHKLLQMTSLIKLFDVHDSEEAAVSAFYRRKAPDGRASVVGPSLLCVDQSADVLAYLRELLRNAGYSVLTNSNLHDALILIHATRPNLLVLGPSLTASPGTMQSFRTACTGIPVVELGSEFSTLDAGRAASDLLKNVQAYLHSQVR
;
A
#
# COMPACT_ATOMS: atom_id res chain seq x y z
N MET A 1 -19.17 -56.91 -14.13
CA MET A 1 -17.87 -56.95 -14.85
C MET A 1 -17.72 -55.63 -15.56
N CYS A 2 -16.99 -54.68 -14.97
CA CYS A 2 -15.55 -54.42 -15.12
C CYS A 2 -15.34 -53.29 -16.16
N ARG A 3 -15.11 -52.03 -15.74
CA ARG A 3 -13.85 -51.38 -15.30
C ARG A 3 -12.83 -51.16 -16.44
N ALA A 4 -12.28 -49.92 -16.46
CA ALA A 4 -10.93 -49.54 -16.91
C ALA A 4 -10.69 -49.44 -18.45
N VAL A 5 -9.82 -48.61 -19.05
CA VAL A 5 -8.80 -47.59 -18.64
C VAL A 5 -8.24 -46.96 -19.94
N ALA A 6 -7.72 -45.72 -19.86
CA ALA A 6 -6.75 -45.03 -20.76
C ALA A 6 -7.12 -44.86 -22.26
N GLY A 7 -6.73 -43.82 -22.99
CA GLY A 7 -5.83 -42.68 -22.79
C GLY A 7 -5.49 -42.08 -24.18
N VAL A 8 -4.74 -40.97 -24.18
CA VAL A 8 -3.98 -40.38 -25.30
C VAL A 8 -4.72 -39.42 -26.25
N PHE A 9 -4.39 -38.12 -26.15
CA PHE A 9 -3.84 -37.20 -27.18
C PHE A 9 -4.00 -35.76 -26.64
N SER A 10 -2.94 -35.16 -26.08
CA SER A 10 -1.96 -34.31 -26.77
C SER A 10 -2.52 -32.92 -27.11
N LEU A 11 -2.08 -31.90 -26.36
CA LEU A 11 -1.48 -30.68 -26.91
C LEU A 11 -0.92 -29.84 -25.75
N ALA A 12 0.41 -29.83 -25.67
CA ALA A 12 1.17 -28.85 -24.91
C ALA A 12 0.99 -27.43 -25.50
N PRO A 13 1.35 -26.40 -24.73
CA PRO A 13 2.36 -25.50 -25.26
C PRO A 13 3.55 -25.35 -24.32
N PHE A 14 4.72 -25.61 -24.92
CA PHE A 14 6.04 -25.27 -24.43
C PHE A 14 6.29 -23.75 -24.58
N ARG A 15 7.17 -23.21 -23.72
CA ARG A 15 7.98 -21.98 -23.88
C ARG A 15 7.30 -20.62 -23.71
N THR A 16 7.64 -19.93 -22.62
CA THR A 16 8.53 -18.72 -22.62
C THR A 16 8.72 -18.19 -21.19
N LYS A 17 9.62 -18.79 -20.40
CA LYS A 17 9.96 -18.31 -19.04
C LYS A 17 11.41 -17.83 -18.87
N ARG A 18 12.16 -17.56 -19.96
CA ARG A 18 13.59 -17.17 -19.87
C ARG A 18 14.06 -16.02 -20.76
N CYS A 19 13.20 -15.36 -21.54
CA CYS A 19 13.64 -14.29 -22.44
C CYS A 19 13.32 -12.86 -21.97
N HIS A 20 12.51 -12.67 -20.91
CA HIS A 20 12.14 -11.31 -20.45
C HIS A 20 13.11 -10.71 -19.41
N GLU A 21 13.89 -11.50 -18.68
CA GLU A 21 14.87 -10.97 -17.69
C GLU A 21 16.14 -10.39 -18.34
N ALA A 22 16.55 -10.89 -19.51
CA ALA A 22 17.83 -10.51 -20.12
C ALA A 22 17.82 -9.13 -20.79
N VAL A 23 16.68 -8.72 -21.38
CA VAL A 23 16.54 -7.42 -22.04
C VAL A 23 16.39 -6.29 -21.00
N ASP A 24 15.80 -6.60 -19.85
CA ASP A 24 15.63 -5.66 -18.74
C ASP A 24 16.93 -5.32 -18.01
N HIS A 25 17.86 -6.27 -17.92
CA HIS A 25 19.18 -6.00 -17.40
C HIS A 25 19.96 -4.97 -18.23
N LEU A 26 19.76 -4.90 -19.56
CA LEU A 26 20.54 -4.00 -20.42
C LEU A 26 20.04 -2.56 -20.38
N ALA A 27 18.72 -2.34 -20.50
CA ALA A 27 18.12 -1.00 -20.45
C ALA A 27 18.20 -0.37 -19.04
N THR A 28 18.06 -1.20 -17.99
CA THR A 28 18.14 -0.77 -16.58
C THR A 28 19.58 -0.50 -16.14
N ARG A 29 20.57 -1.24 -16.70
CA ARG A 29 22.00 -0.90 -16.55
C ARG A 29 22.32 0.42 -17.23
N LEU A 30 21.78 0.69 -18.42
CA LEU A 30 21.99 1.96 -19.12
C LEU A 30 21.46 3.16 -18.34
N LEU A 31 20.27 3.10 -17.73
CA LEU A 31 19.73 4.21 -16.94
C LEU A 31 20.51 4.42 -15.62
N GLY A 32 20.85 3.33 -14.92
CA GLY A 32 21.70 3.39 -13.70
C GLY A 32 23.14 3.84 -13.98
N MET A 33 23.71 3.43 -15.13
CA MET A 33 25.02 3.89 -15.58
C MET A 33 24.98 5.35 -16.05
N LYS A 34 23.86 5.83 -16.61
CA LYS A 34 23.68 7.24 -16.98
C LYS A 34 23.62 8.12 -15.73
N VAL A 35 22.96 7.66 -14.65
CA VAL A 35 22.99 8.32 -13.33
C VAL A 35 24.42 8.33 -12.75
N MET A 36 25.17 7.24 -12.83
CA MET A 36 26.58 7.21 -12.40
C MET A 36 27.49 8.13 -13.22
N MET A 37 27.30 8.19 -14.55
CA MET A 37 28.11 9.06 -15.42
C MET A 37 27.76 10.55 -15.26
N LEU A 38 26.50 10.90 -15.01
CA LEU A 38 26.06 12.28 -14.74
C LEU A 38 26.59 12.82 -13.40
N LEU A 39 26.95 11.96 -12.45
CA LEU A 39 27.48 12.33 -11.15
C LEU A 39 29.01 12.48 -11.10
N GLY A 40 29.74 12.33 -12.22
CA GLY A 40 31.19 12.61 -12.28
C GLY A 40 32.04 11.79 -11.30
N TYR A 41 31.60 10.57 -10.94
CA TYR A 41 32.30 9.73 -9.97
C TYR A 41 33.50 9.03 -10.62
N ASN A 42 34.68 9.62 -10.49
CA ASN A 42 35.92 8.86 -10.49
C ASN A 42 35.95 8.04 -9.19
N GLY A 43 36.17 6.73 -9.32
CA GLY A 43 36.31 5.81 -8.18
C GLY A 43 37.47 6.20 -7.28
N ALA A 44 37.21 7.08 -6.33
CA ALA A 44 37.97 7.23 -5.11
C ALA A 44 37.02 6.81 -3.99
N ALA A 45 37.24 5.60 -3.47
CA ALA A 45 36.67 5.18 -2.20
C ALA A 45 37.15 6.19 -1.15
N ALA A 46 36.25 7.10 -0.75
CA ALA A 46 36.48 7.91 0.43
C ALA A 46 36.38 6.95 1.62
N ASP A 47 37.54 6.48 2.06
CA ASP A 47 37.74 5.71 3.26
C ASP A 47 37.39 6.62 4.45
N VAL A 48 36.11 6.65 4.81
CA VAL A 48 35.66 7.23 6.07
C VAL A 48 35.91 6.15 7.12
N GLN A 49 36.91 6.38 7.97
CA GLN A 49 37.18 5.57 9.16
C GLN A 49 35.87 5.22 9.89
N LEU A 50 35.43 3.98 9.72
CA LEU A 50 34.35 3.37 10.48
C LEU A 50 34.93 3.01 11.86
N GLY A 51 34.68 3.89 12.83
CA GLY A 51 34.67 3.48 14.23
C GLY A 51 33.71 2.30 14.38
N SER A 52 34.22 1.22 14.99
CA SER A 52 33.47 0.04 15.42
C SER A 52 32.13 0.43 16.07
N GLY A 53 31.04 0.30 15.31
CA GLY A 53 29.67 0.56 15.74
C GLY A 53 28.75 -0.28 14.90
N ALA A 54 27.99 -1.17 15.54
CA ALA A 54 27.17 -2.19 14.90
C ALA A 54 26.44 -1.68 13.64
N SER A 55 26.64 -2.38 12.52
CA SER A 55 25.89 -2.14 11.28
C SER A 55 24.41 -2.29 11.59
N LEU A 56 23.62 -1.22 11.46
CA LEU A 56 22.16 -1.29 11.55
C LEU A 56 21.63 -1.89 10.23
N PRO A 57 21.22 -3.17 10.22
CA PRO A 57 20.70 -3.80 9.01
C PRO A 57 19.38 -3.15 8.59
N LEU A 58 19.07 -3.20 7.30
CA LEU A 58 17.76 -2.75 6.81
C LEU A 58 16.67 -3.69 7.34
N SER A 59 15.67 -3.14 8.03
CA SER A 59 14.46 -3.86 8.41
C SER A 59 13.25 -3.25 7.72
N LEU A 60 12.35 -4.13 7.26
CA LEU A 60 11.15 -3.79 6.51
C LEU A 60 9.92 -4.24 7.29
N LYS A 61 9.01 -3.29 7.55
CA LYS A 61 7.67 -3.59 8.04
C LYS A 61 6.66 -3.14 7.01
N THR A 62 5.68 -3.99 6.73
CA THR A 62 4.68 -3.71 5.68
C THR A 62 3.30 -3.73 6.28
N ARG A 63 2.49 -2.75 5.89
CA ARG A 63 1.07 -2.70 6.23
C ARG A 63 0.26 -2.17 5.05
N ALA A 64 -0.96 -2.69 4.89
CA ALA A 64 -1.88 -2.22 3.87
C ALA A 64 -2.81 -1.14 4.45
N VAL A 65 -2.93 -0.02 3.73
CA VAL A 65 -3.85 1.07 4.06
C VAL A 65 -4.76 1.28 2.85
N GLY A 66 -5.91 0.59 2.88
CA GLY A 66 -6.83 0.53 1.74
C GLY A 66 -6.21 -0.18 0.54
N ASP A 67 -6.05 0.54 -0.58
CA ASP A 67 -5.45 0.03 -1.81
C ASP A 67 -3.95 0.30 -1.94
N VAL A 68 -3.36 0.98 -0.95
CA VAL A 68 -1.95 1.34 -0.91
C VAL A 68 -1.23 0.48 0.11
N THR A 69 -0.01 0.07 -0.19
CA THR A 69 0.87 -0.64 0.73
C THR A 69 1.97 0.30 1.22
N ILE A 70 2.08 0.44 2.54
CA ILE A 70 3.14 1.23 3.17
C ILE A 70 4.24 0.27 3.63
N VAL A 71 5.45 0.50 3.14
CA VAL A 71 6.67 -0.22 3.53
C VAL A 71 7.52 0.73 4.38
N GLN A 72 7.56 0.48 5.68
CA GLN A 72 8.41 1.20 6.61
C GLN A 72 9.81 0.60 6.58
N CYS A 73 10.76 1.43 6.16
CA CYS A 73 12.17 1.10 6.10
C CYS A 73 12.88 1.70 7.32
N SER A 74 13.69 0.88 8.00
CA SER A 74 14.52 1.31 9.13
C SER A 74 15.95 0.79 8.97
N GLY A 75 16.95 1.58 9.36
CA GLY A 75 18.35 1.21 9.20
C GLY A 75 19.03 1.91 8.01
N ARG A 76 19.77 1.17 7.19
CA ARG A 76 20.58 1.74 6.09
C ARG A 76 20.24 1.11 4.75
N ILE A 77 20.12 1.92 3.70
CA ILE A 77 19.91 1.45 2.32
C ILE A 77 21.24 1.61 1.56
N VAL A 78 22.04 0.55 1.56
CA VAL A 78 23.37 0.50 0.92
C VAL A 78 23.49 -0.69 -0.02
N ALA A 79 24.52 -0.71 -0.86
CA ALA A 79 24.80 -1.91 -1.68
C ALA A 79 24.98 -3.14 -0.79
N GLY A 80 24.20 -4.20 -1.04
CA GLY A 80 24.26 -5.40 -0.24
C GLY A 80 23.03 -6.29 -0.41
N PRO A 81 23.01 -7.46 0.25
CA PRO A 81 21.85 -8.35 0.27
C PRO A 81 20.59 -7.68 0.82
N GLU A 82 20.73 -6.67 1.69
CA GLU A 82 19.63 -5.92 2.28
C GLU A 82 18.86 -5.09 1.24
N ALA A 83 19.56 -4.43 0.33
CA ALA A 83 18.92 -3.69 -0.76
C ALA A 83 18.20 -4.63 -1.74
N GLU A 84 18.77 -5.82 -1.97
CA GLU A 84 18.14 -6.83 -2.80
C GLU A 84 16.89 -7.42 -2.14
N SER A 85 16.91 -7.63 -0.83
CA SER A 85 15.74 -8.02 -0.05
C SER A 85 14.61 -6.98 -0.15
N LEU A 86 14.93 -5.68 -0.09
CA LEU A 86 13.95 -4.62 -0.35
C LEU A 86 13.36 -4.72 -1.77
N ARG A 87 14.20 -4.99 -2.77
CA ARG A 87 13.76 -5.16 -4.16
C ARG A 87 12.81 -6.33 -4.31
N GLU A 88 13.19 -7.50 -3.81
CA GLU A 88 12.36 -8.71 -3.86
C GLU A 88 11.04 -8.50 -3.13
N HIS A 89 11.08 -7.87 -1.95
CA HIS A 89 9.90 -7.58 -1.15
C HIS A 89 8.91 -6.66 -1.88
N VAL A 90 9.40 -5.55 -2.44
CA VAL A 90 8.60 -4.62 -3.23
C VAL A 90 8.04 -5.30 -4.49
N CYS A 91 8.87 -6.06 -5.21
CA CYS A 91 8.42 -6.82 -6.38
C CYS A 91 7.35 -7.87 -6.04
N GLY A 92 7.40 -8.47 -4.85
CA GLY A 92 6.37 -9.35 -4.34
C GLY A 92 5.03 -8.64 -4.18
N ILE A 93 5.03 -7.45 -3.56
CA ILE A 93 3.83 -6.62 -3.39
C ILE A 93 3.23 -6.19 -4.73
N LEU A 94 4.07 -5.92 -5.73
CA LEU A 94 3.60 -5.51 -7.07
C LEU A 94 2.77 -6.57 -7.79
N GLN A 95 2.83 -7.85 -7.38
CA GLN A 95 1.98 -8.90 -7.95
C GLN A 95 0.49 -8.64 -7.69
N ASP A 96 0.16 -7.91 -6.61
CA ASP A 96 -1.21 -7.53 -6.27
C ASP A 96 -1.65 -6.20 -6.94
N HIS A 97 -0.82 -5.61 -7.81
CA HIS A 97 -1.05 -4.33 -8.47
C HIS A 97 -1.41 -3.17 -7.51
N ARG A 98 -0.81 -3.19 -6.31
CA ARG A 98 -0.98 -2.17 -5.28
C ARG A 98 0.04 -1.04 -5.46
N ASP A 99 -0.43 0.16 -5.20
CA ASP A 99 0.42 1.34 -5.06
C ASP A 99 1.29 1.25 -3.81
N ILE A 100 2.49 1.83 -3.84
CA ILE A 100 3.48 1.65 -2.77
C ILE A 100 3.94 3.00 -2.21
N ILE A 101 4.01 3.09 -0.89
CA ILE A 101 4.66 4.18 -0.16
C ILE A 101 5.87 3.61 0.57
N LEU A 102 7.04 4.19 0.35
CA LEU A 102 8.23 3.92 1.17
C LEU A 102 8.34 4.96 2.27
N HIS A 103 8.18 4.55 3.52
CA HIS A 103 8.40 5.42 4.68
C HIS A 103 9.86 5.37 5.10
N LEU A 104 10.56 6.49 4.94
CA LEU A 104 12.02 6.59 5.12
C LEU A 104 12.43 7.30 6.41
N GLY A 105 11.51 7.57 7.34
CA GLY A 105 11.80 8.33 8.57
C GLY A 105 12.82 7.68 9.49
N GLU A 106 12.91 6.36 9.48
CA GLU A 106 13.87 5.58 10.29
C GLU A 106 15.10 5.12 9.48
N VAL A 107 15.24 5.58 8.23
CA VAL A 107 16.42 5.29 7.41
C VAL A 107 17.52 6.28 7.77
N ALA A 108 18.57 5.80 8.43
CA ALA A 108 19.70 6.60 8.88
C ALA A 108 20.62 7.04 7.74
N PHE A 109 20.72 6.23 6.67
CA PHE A 109 21.68 6.49 5.59
C PHE A 109 21.28 5.79 4.28
N ILE A 110 21.54 6.46 3.15
CA ILE A 110 21.38 5.92 1.80
C ILE A 110 22.65 6.24 0.99
N ASP A 111 23.30 5.23 0.40
CA ASP A 111 24.45 5.44 -0.50
C ASP A 111 24.00 5.62 -1.97
N SER A 112 24.97 5.78 -2.89
CA SER A 112 24.70 5.88 -4.33
C SER A 112 23.97 4.66 -4.90
N SER A 113 24.25 3.47 -4.36
CA SER A 113 23.66 2.22 -4.81
C SER A 113 22.22 2.09 -4.34
N GLY A 114 21.92 2.53 -3.12
CA GLY A 114 20.59 2.64 -2.55
C GLY A 114 19.71 3.61 -3.33
N LEU A 115 20.25 4.78 -3.71
CA LEU A 115 19.56 5.71 -4.60
C LEU A 115 19.27 5.08 -5.96
N GLY A 116 20.26 4.39 -6.55
CA GLY A 116 20.07 3.63 -7.79
C GLY A 116 18.99 2.55 -7.66
N MET A 117 18.91 1.88 -6.51
CA MET A 117 17.85 0.91 -6.22
C MET A 117 16.48 1.57 -6.16
N LEU A 118 16.31 2.68 -5.43
CA LEU A 118 15.03 3.40 -5.36
C LEU A 118 14.52 3.79 -6.75
N VAL A 119 15.40 4.25 -7.65
CA VAL A 119 15.03 4.60 -9.03
C VAL A 119 14.57 3.37 -9.81
N ARG A 120 15.21 2.21 -9.57
CA ARG A 120 14.78 0.94 -10.17
C ARG A 120 13.40 0.52 -9.66
N LEU A 121 13.12 0.65 -8.36
CA LEU A 121 11.80 0.36 -7.80
C LEU A 121 10.71 1.25 -8.39
N LEU A 122 10.98 2.55 -8.52
CA LEU A 122 10.06 3.49 -9.18
C LEU A 122 9.79 3.09 -10.64
N THR A 123 10.81 2.63 -11.35
CA THR A 123 10.64 2.18 -12.74
C THR A 123 9.83 0.89 -12.81
N SER A 124 10.11 -0.08 -11.93
CA SER A 124 9.40 -1.37 -11.86
C SER A 124 7.93 -1.22 -11.48
N THR A 125 7.62 -0.36 -10.50
CA THR A 125 6.23 -0.06 -10.09
C THR A 125 5.41 0.52 -11.25
N ARG A 126 5.95 1.52 -11.95
CA ARG A 126 5.28 2.17 -13.09
C ARG A 126 5.04 1.24 -14.28
N ARG A 127 5.91 0.26 -14.50
CA ARG A 127 5.72 -0.75 -15.57
C ARG A 127 4.49 -1.62 -15.38
N VAL A 128 4.09 -1.88 -14.13
CA VAL A 128 2.88 -2.66 -13.80
C VAL A 128 1.66 -1.77 -13.52
N SER A 129 1.68 -0.54 -14.03
CA SER A 129 0.61 0.46 -13.83
C SER A 129 0.28 0.73 -12.36
N SER A 130 1.26 0.62 -11.47
CA SER A 130 1.21 1.09 -10.08
C SER A 130 2.22 2.22 -9.91
N ASP A 131 2.18 2.99 -8.83
CA ASP A 131 3.15 4.07 -8.61
C ASP A 131 3.80 3.97 -7.22
N LEU A 132 4.95 4.62 -7.07
CA LEU A 132 5.76 4.61 -5.86
C LEU A 132 6.01 6.02 -5.37
N LYS A 133 5.67 6.29 -4.11
CA LYS A 133 5.90 7.56 -3.42
C LYS A 133 6.81 7.36 -2.23
N LEU A 134 7.52 8.40 -1.85
CA LEU A 134 8.35 8.41 -0.64
C LEU A 134 7.68 9.30 0.40
N CYS A 135 7.73 8.92 1.67
CA CYS A 135 7.29 9.79 2.76
C CYS A 135 8.26 9.84 3.94
N SER A 136 8.12 10.90 4.72
CA SER A 136 8.85 11.12 5.99
C SER A 136 10.37 11.09 5.80
N LEU A 137 10.91 11.80 4.81
CA LEU A 137 12.35 11.82 4.59
C LEU A 137 13.05 12.64 5.69
N ARG A 138 14.17 12.13 6.18
CA ARG A 138 15.09 12.92 7.01
C ARG A 138 15.72 14.03 6.18
N SER A 139 16.10 15.12 6.84
CA SER A 139 16.76 16.27 6.22
C SER A 139 17.98 15.90 5.38
N ASP A 140 18.80 14.94 5.84
CA ASP A 140 20.00 14.48 5.13
C ASP A 140 19.64 13.71 3.86
N THR A 141 18.63 12.83 3.92
CA THR A 141 18.12 12.09 2.75
C THR A 141 17.49 13.05 1.74
N HIS A 142 16.76 14.06 2.22
CA HIS A 142 16.16 15.08 1.37
C HIS A 142 17.24 15.89 0.63
N LYS A 143 18.29 16.34 1.34
CA LYS A 143 19.44 17.02 0.72
C LYS A 143 20.12 16.15 -0.34
N LEU A 144 20.34 14.85 -0.06
CA LEU A 144 20.90 13.91 -1.02
C LEU A 144 20.07 13.80 -2.30
N LEU A 145 18.74 13.67 -2.19
CA LEU A 145 17.85 13.63 -3.35
C LEU A 145 17.81 14.96 -4.11
N GLN A 146 17.92 16.09 -3.41
CA GLN A 146 17.99 17.42 -4.04
C GLN A 146 19.29 17.59 -4.84
N MET A 147 20.44 17.29 -4.23
CA MET A 147 21.74 17.40 -4.87
C MET A 147 21.86 16.52 -6.12
N THR A 148 21.27 15.33 -6.08
CA THR A 148 21.29 14.37 -7.20
C THR A 148 20.22 14.64 -8.26
N SER A 149 19.40 15.70 -8.11
CA SER A 149 18.22 15.99 -8.95
C SER A 149 17.18 14.87 -9.02
N LEU A 150 17.32 13.81 -8.21
CA LEU A 150 16.38 12.68 -8.13
C LEU A 150 15.08 13.08 -7.44
N ILE A 151 15.09 14.14 -6.63
CA ILE A 151 13.90 14.68 -5.99
C ILE A 151 12.78 15.02 -6.99
N LYS A 152 13.12 15.33 -8.25
CA LYS A 152 12.14 15.62 -9.31
C LYS A 152 11.50 14.38 -9.91
N LEU A 153 12.11 13.20 -9.72
CA LEU A 153 11.60 11.93 -10.22
C LEU A 153 10.63 11.27 -9.24
N PHE A 154 10.91 11.42 -7.94
CA PHE A 154 10.08 10.91 -6.87
C PHE A 154 9.00 11.92 -6.47
N ASP A 155 7.81 11.41 -6.19
CA ASP A 155 6.77 12.17 -5.52
C ASP A 155 6.94 11.96 -4.00
N VAL A 156 7.33 13.02 -3.31
CA VAL A 156 7.80 13.01 -1.92
C VAL A 156 6.83 13.78 -1.02
N HIS A 157 6.48 13.18 0.10
CA HIS A 157 5.51 13.71 1.06
C HIS A 157 6.10 13.79 2.47
N ASP A 158 5.61 14.73 3.27
CA ASP A 158 6.11 14.92 4.64
C ASP A 158 5.58 13.85 5.61
N SER A 159 4.43 13.24 5.31
CA SER A 159 3.80 12.23 6.17
C SER A 159 3.12 11.12 5.39
N GLU A 160 2.75 10.04 6.08
CA GLU A 160 1.99 8.93 5.52
C GLU A 160 0.60 9.38 5.04
N GLU A 161 -0.05 10.26 5.81
CA GLU A 161 -1.36 10.83 5.48
C GLU A 161 -1.34 11.56 4.15
N ALA A 162 -0.33 12.41 3.94
CA ALA A 162 -0.16 13.17 2.71
C ALA A 162 0.09 12.24 1.52
N ALA A 163 0.96 11.24 1.68
CA ALA A 163 1.28 10.27 0.64
C ALA A 163 0.06 9.41 0.24
N VAL A 164 -0.70 8.90 1.22
CA VAL A 164 -1.93 8.12 0.94
C VAL A 164 -2.96 9.00 0.26
N SER A 165 -3.16 10.23 0.75
CA SER A 165 -4.09 11.19 0.13
C SER A 165 -3.72 11.52 -1.33
N ALA A 166 -2.42 11.59 -1.65
CA ALA A 166 -1.96 11.82 -3.01
C ALA A 166 -2.33 10.68 -3.97
N PHE A 167 -2.30 9.41 -3.52
CA PHE A 167 -2.77 8.28 -4.32
C PHE A 167 -4.27 8.32 -4.57
N TYR A 168 -5.07 8.57 -3.53
CA TYR A 168 -6.53 8.62 -3.67
C TYR A 168 -7.01 9.82 -4.49
N ARG A 169 -6.28 10.94 -4.49
CA ARG A 169 -6.56 12.07 -5.39
C ARG A 169 -6.28 11.73 -6.86
N ARG A 170 -5.25 10.93 -7.12
CA ARG A 170 -4.85 10.52 -8.49
C ARG A 170 -5.72 9.38 -9.04
N LYS A 171 -6.32 8.57 -8.18
CA LYS A 171 -7.06 7.35 -8.58
C LYS A 171 -8.47 7.60 -9.16
N ALA A 172 -8.89 8.85 -9.33
CA ALA A 172 -10.11 9.18 -10.09
C ALA A 172 -9.76 9.49 -11.57
N PRO A 173 -10.39 8.87 -12.60
CA PRO A 173 -11.01 7.55 -12.72
C PRO A 173 -10.38 6.77 -13.91
N ASP A 174 -9.34 5.99 -13.70
CA ASP A 174 -8.83 5.07 -14.74
C ASP A 174 -9.24 3.62 -14.44
N GLY A 175 -10.41 3.25 -14.98
CA GLY A 175 -10.69 1.94 -15.61
C GLY A 175 -10.64 0.64 -14.80
N ARG A 176 -10.15 0.59 -13.56
CA ARG A 176 -10.20 -0.63 -12.73
C ARG A 176 -11.55 -0.72 -12.03
N ALA A 177 -12.56 -1.29 -12.71
CA ALA A 177 -13.88 -1.67 -12.19
C ALA A 177 -14.25 -0.96 -10.87
N SER A 178 -14.35 0.37 -10.93
CA SER A 178 -14.77 1.14 -9.78
C SER A 178 -16.23 0.80 -9.61
N VAL A 179 -16.58 0.15 -8.50
CA VAL A 179 -17.98 0.03 -8.11
C VAL A 179 -18.45 1.48 -7.97
N VAL A 180 -19.20 1.95 -8.98
CA VAL A 180 -19.72 3.32 -9.02
C VAL A 180 -20.83 3.39 -8.00
N GLY A 181 -20.49 3.86 -6.80
CA GLY A 181 -21.43 3.94 -5.69
C GLY A 181 -20.86 4.75 -4.52
N PRO A 182 -21.70 5.05 -3.52
CA PRO A 182 -21.27 5.73 -2.30
C PRO A 182 -20.06 5.02 -1.68
N SER A 183 -19.08 5.82 -1.24
CA SER A 183 -17.87 5.32 -0.61
C SER A 183 -18.10 5.06 0.87
N LEU A 184 -17.79 3.84 1.31
CA LEU A 184 -17.95 3.36 2.67
C LEU A 184 -16.58 2.95 3.23
N LEU A 185 -16.31 3.31 4.48
CA LEU A 185 -15.15 2.79 5.20
C LEU A 185 -15.63 1.96 6.40
N CYS A 186 -15.33 0.67 6.37
CA CYS A 186 -15.59 -0.27 7.46
C CYS A 186 -14.33 -0.42 8.33
N VAL A 187 -14.49 -0.31 9.64
CA VAL A 187 -13.38 -0.46 10.59
C VAL A 187 -13.78 -1.47 11.67
N ASP A 188 -12.99 -2.54 11.83
CA ASP A 188 -13.15 -3.55 12.89
C ASP A 188 -11.83 -4.31 13.11
N GLN A 189 -11.59 -4.79 14.32
CA GLN A 189 -10.37 -5.56 14.62
C GLN A 189 -10.39 -6.98 14.03
N SER A 190 -11.58 -7.53 13.75
CA SER A 190 -11.76 -8.86 13.16
C SER A 190 -11.70 -8.81 11.63
N ALA A 191 -10.74 -9.55 11.07
CA ALA A 191 -10.58 -9.70 9.63
C ALA A 191 -11.80 -10.39 8.98
N ASP A 192 -12.44 -11.32 9.69
CA ASP A 192 -13.60 -12.06 9.18
C ASP A 192 -14.81 -11.15 9.03
N VAL A 193 -15.04 -10.27 10.02
CA VAL A 193 -16.12 -9.26 9.98
C VAL A 193 -15.87 -8.29 8.83
N LEU A 194 -14.63 -7.78 8.69
CA LEU A 194 -14.28 -6.88 7.58
C LEU A 194 -14.48 -7.53 6.21
N ALA A 195 -14.08 -8.79 6.03
CA ALA A 195 -14.25 -9.52 4.79
C ALA A 195 -15.73 -9.71 4.45
N TYR A 196 -16.54 -10.11 5.44
CA TYR A 196 -17.98 -10.24 5.30
C TYR A 196 -18.65 -8.91 4.92
N LEU A 197 -18.36 -7.83 5.65
CA LEU A 197 -18.90 -6.50 5.38
C LEU A 197 -18.52 -5.99 3.98
N ARG A 198 -17.27 -6.20 3.58
CA ARG A 198 -16.78 -5.82 2.26
C ARG A 198 -17.56 -6.53 1.17
N GLU A 199 -17.73 -7.84 1.28
CA GLU A 199 -18.43 -8.63 0.26
C GLU A 199 -19.91 -8.25 0.19
N LEU A 200 -20.57 -8.14 1.35
CA LEU A 200 -21.98 -7.78 1.45
C LEU A 200 -22.27 -6.40 0.84
N LEU A 201 -21.50 -5.38 1.23
CA LEU A 201 -21.73 -4.01 0.77
C LEU A 201 -21.31 -3.82 -0.69
N ARG A 202 -20.28 -4.53 -1.17
CA ARG A 202 -19.92 -4.51 -2.61
C ARG A 202 -20.99 -5.17 -3.47
N ASN A 203 -21.58 -6.28 -3.02
CA ASN A 203 -22.70 -6.92 -3.71
C ASN A 203 -23.94 -6.03 -3.76
N ALA A 204 -24.10 -5.13 -2.79
CA ALA A 204 -25.14 -4.09 -2.80
C ALA A 204 -24.79 -2.86 -3.65
N GLY A 205 -23.62 -2.82 -4.30
CA GLY A 205 -23.22 -1.74 -5.21
C GLY A 205 -22.46 -0.57 -4.56
N TYR A 206 -21.95 -0.74 -3.33
CA TYR A 206 -21.13 0.29 -2.66
C TYR A 206 -19.63 0.10 -2.90
N SER A 207 -18.88 1.21 -2.88
CA SER A 207 -17.42 1.17 -2.90
C SER A 207 -16.90 1.09 -1.46
N VAL A 208 -16.32 -0.05 -1.07
CA VAL A 208 -16.04 -0.35 0.33
C VAL A 208 -14.54 -0.50 0.56
N LEU A 209 -14.01 0.31 1.47
CA LEU A 209 -12.69 0.15 2.06
C LEU A 209 -12.84 -0.47 3.45
N THR A 210 -11.86 -1.29 3.82
CA THR A 210 -11.80 -1.96 5.12
C THR A 210 -10.46 -1.70 5.78
N ASN A 211 -10.46 -1.44 7.09
CA ASN A 211 -9.21 -1.33 7.85
C ASN A 211 -9.38 -1.89 9.27
N SER A 212 -8.36 -2.56 9.79
CA SER A 212 -8.38 -3.10 11.16
C SER A 212 -7.72 -2.19 12.20
N ASN A 213 -7.02 -1.16 11.74
CA ASN A 213 -6.32 -0.20 12.58
C ASN A 213 -7.03 1.16 12.54
N LEU A 214 -7.34 1.71 13.73
CA LEU A 214 -7.96 3.02 13.86
C LEU A 214 -7.08 4.15 13.32
N HIS A 215 -5.77 4.06 13.49
CA HIS A 215 -4.85 5.08 12.99
C HIS A 215 -4.86 5.12 11.46
N ASP A 216 -4.69 3.97 10.80
CA ASP A 216 -4.76 3.87 9.34
C ASP A 216 -6.18 4.19 8.81
N ALA A 217 -7.22 3.92 9.59
CA ALA A 217 -8.59 4.34 9.26
C ALA A 217 -8.72 5.87 9.24
N LEU A 218 -8.12 6.60 10.18
CA LEU A 218 -8.08 8.06 10.14
C LEU A 218 -7.36 8.55 8.88
N ILE A 219 -6.25 7.92 8.49
CA ILE A 219 -5.57 8.25 7.23
C ILE A 219 -6.53 8.10 6.04
N LEU A 220 -7.26 6.99 5.97
CA LEU A 220 -8.23 6.72 4.90
C LEU A 220 -9.41 7.69 4.91
N ILE A 221 -9.88 8.12 6.08
CA ILE A 221 -10.93 9.13 6.21
C ILE A 221 -10.49 10.44 5.57
N HIS A 222 -9.30 10.93 5.91
CA HIS A 222 -8.77 12.17 5.36
C HIS A 222 -8.48 12.06 3.86
N ALA A 223 -7.97 10.90 3.42
CA ALA A 223 -7.59 10.66 2.04
C ALA A 223 -8.79 10.46 1.09
N THR A 224 -9.83 9.76 1.56
CA THR A 224 -10.95 9.31 0.70
C THR A 224 -12.26 10.05 0.95
N ARG A 225 -12.41 10.69 2.12
CA ARG A 225 -13.65 11.34 2.58
C ARG A 225 -14.88 10.45 2.35
N PRO A 226 -14.97 9.30 3.05
CA PRO A 226 -16.05 8.37 2.87
C PRO A 226 -17.40 9.02 3.19
N ASN A 227 -18.44 8.60 2.47
CA ASN A 227 -19.80 9.09 2.71
C ASN A 227 -20.39 8.56 4.02
N LEU A 228 -19.94 7.38 4.47
CA LEU A 228 -20.40 6.76 5.70
C LEU A 228 -19.31 5.85 6.28
N LEU A 229 -19.19 5.87 7.60
CA LEU A 229 -18.33 4.99 8.39
C LEU A 229 -19.15 3.85 8.99
N VAL A 230 -18.66 2.62 8.89
CA VAL A 230 -19.24 1.45 9.56
C VAL A 230 -18.24 0.94 10.59
N LEU A 231 -18.59 1.00 11.87
CA LEU A 231 -17.76 0.51 12.95
C LEU A 231 -18.28 -0.84 13.40
N GLY A 232 -17.41 -1.84 13.38
CA GLY A 232 -17.74 -3.17 13.81
C GLY A 232 -17.81 -3.32 15.34
N PRO A 233 -18.31 -4.48 15.79
CA PRO A 233 -18.60 -4.76 17.20
C PRO A 233 -17.36 -4.75 18.10
N SER A 234 -16.17 -5.01 17.55
CA SER A 234 -14.94 -5.08 18.34
C SER A 234 -14.49 -3.70 18.84
N LEU A 235 -14.84 -2.65 18.10
CA LEU A 235 -14.45 -1.27 18.41
C LEU A 235 -15.48 -0.55 19.28
N THR A 236 -16.76 -0.92 19.16
CA THR A 236 -17.84 -0.35 19.98
C THR A 236 -17.74 -0.77 21.46
N ALA A 237 -17.04 -1.86 21.77
CA ALA A 237 -16.79 -2.33 23.12
C ALA A 237 -15.76 -1.50 23.92
N SER A 238 -14.96 -0.63 23.27
CA SER A 238 -13.93 0.18 23.93
C SER A 238 -14.23 1.70 23.84
N PRO A 239 -14.92 2.27 24.85
CA PRO A 239 -15.45 3.64 24.76
C PRO A 239 -14.36 4.74 24.74
N GLY A 240 -13.17 4.49 25.30
CA GLY A 240 -12.10 5.49 25.40
C GLY A 240 -11.48 5.86 24.05
N THR A 241 -11.17 4.86 23.21
CA THR A 241 -10.56 5.10 21.89
C THR A 241 -11.55 5.70 20.89
N MET A 242 -12.84 5.41 21.08
CA MET A 242 -13.93 5.90 20.24
C MET A 242 -14.12 7.41 20.33
N GLN A 243 -13.83 8.05 21.47
CA GLN A 243 -14.07 9.48 21.63
C GLN A 243 -13.09 10.34 20.82
N SER A 244 -11.80 10.00 20.83
CA SER A 244 -10.79 10.67 20.01
C SER A 244 -11.03 10.44 18.52
N PHE A 245 -11.41 9.22 18.14
CA PHE A 245 -11.76 8.88 16.76
C PHE A 245 -13.00 9.65 16.29
N ARG A 246 -14.09 9.66 17.08
CA ARG A 246 -15.31 10.43 16.77
C ARG A 246 -15.02 11.93 16.66
N THR A 247 -14.14 12.47 17.51
CA THR A 247 -13.72 13.88 17.43
C THR A 247 -12.97 14.17 16.13
N ALA A 248 -12.14 13.25 15.67
CA ALA A 248 -11.47 13.38 14.36
C ALA A 248 -12.42 13.17 13.17
N CYS A 249 -13.55 12.47 13.36
CA CYS A 249 -14.54 12.16 12.32
C CYS A 249 -15.72 13.14 12.29
N THR A 250 -15.66 14.28 12.99
CA THR A 250 -16.77 15.24 13.05
C THR A 250 -17.20 15.69 11.65
N GLY A 251 -18.35 15.22 11.19
CA GLY A 251 -18.90 15.53 9.87
C GLY A 251 -19.23 14.32 9.00
N ILE A 252 -18.82 13.10 9.37
CA ILE A 252 -19.16 11.87 8.64
C ILE A 252 -20.17 11.05 9.45
N PRO A 253 -21.28 10.60 8.86
CA PRO A 253 -22.22 9.72 9.56
C PRO A 253 -21.56 8.38 9.91
N VAL A 254 -21.84 7.85 11.10
CA VAL A 254 -21.26 6.62 11.62
C VAL A 254 -22.38 5.64 11.97
N VAL A 255 -22.31 4.42 11.43
CA VAL A 255 -23.15 3.29 11.83
C VAL A 255 -22.32 2.35 12.70
N GLU A 256 -22.83 2.08 13.90
CA GLU A 256 -22.20 1.17 14.85
C GLU A 256 -22.91 -0.17 14.85
N LEU A 257 -22.17 -1.24 14.57
CA LEU A 257 -22.67 -2.60 14.68
C LEU A 257 -22.67 -3.00 16.16
N GLY A 258 -23.84 -3.47 16.64
CA GLY A 258 -23.96 -4.01 17.99
C GLY A 258 -23.15 -5.31 18.14
N SER A 259 -22.80 -5.65 19.38
CA SER A 259 -22.06 -6.89 19.71
C SER A 259 -22.76 -8.17 19.24
N GLU A 260 -24.08 -8.13 19.08
CA GLU A 260 -24.92 -9.22 18.56
C GLU A 260 -24.68 -9.51 17.06
N PHE A 261 -23.98 -8.65 16.32
CA PHE A 261 -23.75 -8.84 14.89
C PHE A 261 -23.02 -10.16 14.57
N SER A 262 -22.14 -10.59 15.49
CA SER A 262 -21.40 -11.85 15.35
C SER A 262 -22.23 -13.09 15.74
N THR A 263 -23.34 -12.93 16.46
CA THR A 263 -24.20 -14.03 16.97
C THR A 263 -25.52 -14.15 16.21
N LEU A 264 -25.92 -13.12 15.47
CA LEU A 264 -27.15 -13.09 14.68
C LEU A 264 -27.07 -13.97 13.42
N ASP A 265 -28.23 -14.41 12.94
CA ASP A 265 -28.36 -15.05 11.63
C ASP A 265 -27.84 -14.11 10.54
N ALA A 266 -26.93 -14.62 9.71
CA ALA A 266 -26.23 -13.82 8.70
C ALA A 266 -27.17 -13.14 7.70
N GLY A 267 -28.35 -13.73 7.41
CA GLY A 267 -29.33 -13.12 6.51
C GLY A 267 -30.06 -11.94 7.14
N ARG A 268 -30.37 -12.02 8.44
CA ARG A 268 -30.99 -10.92 9.19
C ARG A 268 -30.02 -9.78 9.43
N ALA A 269 -28.82 -10.08 9.92
CA ALA A 269 -27.76 -9.09 10.14
C ALA A 269 -27.43 -8.31 8.85
N ALA A 270 -27.38 -9.01 7.72
CA ALA A 270 -27.20 -8.41 6.40
C ALA A 270 -28.31 -7.41 6.04
N SER A 271 -29.56 -7.85 6.18
CA SER A 271 -30.74 -7.08 5.78
C SER A 271 -30.89 -5.82 6.63
N ASP A 272 -30.65 -5.92 7.93
CA ASP A 272 -30.76 -4.79 8.86
C ASP A 272 -29.65 -3.78 8.63
N LEU A 273 -28.42 -4.24 8.37
CA LEU A 273 -27.30 -3.37 8.01
C LEU A 273 -27.58 -2.60 6.72
N LEU A 274 -28.02 -3.28 5.65
CA LEU A 274 -28.31 -2.63 4.38
C LEU A 274 -29.41 -1.59 4.49
N LYS A 275 -30.48 -1.87 5.24
CA LYS A 275 -31.56 -0.91 5.53
C LYS A 275 -31.03 0.32 6.26
N ASN A 276 -30.19 0.13 7.29
CA ASN A 276 -29.61 1.23 8.04
C ASN A 276 -28.70 2.10 7.15
N VAL A 277 -27.80 1.47 6.39
CA VAL A 277 -26.90 2.17 5.45
C VAL A 277 -27.70 2.98 4.42
N GLN A 278 -28.74 2.39 3.82
CA GLN A 278 -29.62 3.08 2.87
C GLN A 278 -30.34 4.26 3.51
N ALA A 279 -30.90 4.09 4.72
CA ALA A 279 -31.62 5.15 5.42
C ALA A 279 -30.71 6.38 5.71
N TYR A 280 -29.46 6.15 6.11
CA TYR A 280 -28.48 7.21 6.35
C TYR A 280 -28.02 7.92 5.06
N LEU A 281 -27.81 7.17 3.98
CA LEU A 281 -27.41 7.77 2.71
C LEU A 281 -28.54 8.58 2.07
N HIS A 282 -29.80 8.17 2.22
CA HIS A 282 -30.96 8.92 1.73
C HIS A 282 -31.26 10.19 2.54
N SER A 283 -30.96 10.22 3.84
CA SER A 283 -31.20 11.42 4.69
C SER A 283 -30.22 12.56 4.42
N GLN A 284 -29.05 12.26 3.86
CA GLN A 284 -27.98 13.23 3.53
C GLN A 284 -28.18 13.94 2.18
N VAL A 285 -29.17 13.52 1.36
CA VAL A 285 -29.42 14.06 0.00
C VAL A 285 -30.53 15.12 -0.04
N ARG A 286 -31.15 15.45 1.11
CA ARG A 286 -32.12 16.56 1.24
C ARG A 286 -31.49 17.79 1.87
#